data_AF-A0A9D2UM90-F1
#
_entry.id   AF-A0A9D2UM90-F1
#
_cell.length_a   1.000
_cell.length_b   1.000
_cell.length_c   1.000
_cell.angle_alpha   90.00
_cell.angle_beta   90.00
_cell.angle_gamma   90.00
#
_symmetry.space_group_name_H-M   'P 1'
#
loop_
_entity.id
_entity.type
_entity.pdbx_description
1 polymer ?
#
loop_
_entity_poly.entity_id
_entity_poly.type
_entity_poly.pdbx_seq_one_letter_code
_entity_poly.pdbx_strand_id
1 'polypeptide(L)'
;MPTALIRRIVICLIVAAPAVVLRISGTEVAPVVDLFAFGGAIVAAAFLLAWAAEAAQKDISGALAIALLALIAVLPEYAVDLFYAFRSGSDPDYLHFAAANMTGSNRLLLGFGWPLVVIIALL
;
A
#
# COMPACT_ATOMS: atom_id res chain seq x y z
N MET A 1 10.31 8.49 22.86
CA MET A 1 9.53 8.82 21.65
C MET A 1 8.24 9.53 22.07
N PRO A 2 7.76 10.52 21.31
CA PRO A 2 6.49 11.18 21.63
C PRO A 2 5.35 10.14 21.65
N THR A 3 4.53 10.18 22.70
CA THR A 3 3.43 9.21 22.94
C THR A 3 2.45 9.10 21.76
N ALA A 4 2.28 10.19 21.02
CA ALA A 4 1.45 10.22 19.81
C ALA A 4 1.99 9.31 18.69
N LEU A 5 3.30 9.18 18.53
CA LEU A 5 3.91 8.32 17.50
C LEU A 5 3.72 6.84 17.84
N ILE A 6 4.00 6.47 19.09
CA ILE A 6 3.81 5.09 19.58
C ILE A 6 2.36 4.65 19.36
N ARG A 7 1.39 5.53 19.69
CA ARG A 7 -0.03 5.26 19.48
C ARG A 7 -0.35 4.95 18.02
N ARG A 8 0.18 5.73 17.07
CA ARG A 8 -0.05 5.53 15.63
C ARG A 8 0.53 4.19 15.15
N ILE A 9 1.75 3.86 15.57
CA ILE A 9 2.39 2.58 15.24
C ILE A 9 1.56 1.42 15.79
N VAL A 10 1.13 1.49 17.05
CA VAL A 10 0.30 0.46 17.68
C VAL A 10 -1.02 0.28 16.93
N ILE A 11 -1.66 1.37 16.48
CA ILE A 11 -2.88 1.28 15.65
C ILE A 11 -2.60 0.52 14.35
N CYS A 12 -1.54 0.85 13.63
CA CYS A 12 -1.17 0.12 12.40
C CYS A 12 -0.92 -1.36 12.67
N LEU A 13 -0.23 -1.70 13.76
CA LEU A 13 0.03 -3.09 14.16
C LEU A 13 -1.26 -3.83 14.50
N ILE A 14 -2.20 -3.19 15.21
CA ILE A 14 -3.52 -3.77 15.52
C ILE A 14 -4.32 -4.01 14.23
N VAL A 15 -4.31 -3.05 13.30
CA VAL A 15 -5.01 -3.20 12.01
C VAL A 15 -4.41 -4.31 11.15
N ALA A 16 -3.08 -4.50 11.20
CA ALA A 16 -2.40 -5.56 10.46
C ALA A 16 -2.51 -6.95 11.12
N ALA A 17 -2.75 -7.02 12.44
CA ALA A 17 -2.74 -8.26 13.21
C ALA A 17 -3.72 -9.34 12.70
N PRO A 18 -4.99 -9.02 12.33
CA PRO A 18 -5.91 -10.02 11.80
C PRO A 18 -5.38 -10.75 10.57
N ALA A 19 -4.81 -10.03 9.60
CA ALA A 19 -4.24 -10.64 8.40
C ALA A 19 -3.05 -11.55 8.72
N VAL A 20 -2.18 -11.12 9.65
CA VAL A 20 -1.04 -11.93 10.09
C VAL A 20 -1.51 -13.21 10.77
N VAL A 21 -2.51 -13.12 11.64
CA VAL A 21 -3.09 -14.29 12.33
C VAL A 21 -3.75 -15.24 11.34
N LEU A 22 -4.56 -14.73 10.40
CA LEU A 22 -5.18 -15.55 9.35
C LEU A 22 -4.12 -16.25 8.49
N ARG A 23 -3.07 -15.51 8.08
CA ARG A 23 -1.97 -16.05 7.28
C ARG A 23 -1.17 -17.14 7.99
N ILE A 24 -0.87 -16.97 9.27
CA ILE A 24 -0.08 -17.93 10.05
C ILE A 24 -0.92 -19.16 10.42
N SER A 25 -2.19 -18.96 10.79
CA SER A 25 -3.08 -20.06 11.16
C SER A 25 -3.57 -20.88 9.97
N GLY A 26 -3.53 -20.32 8.76
CA GLY A 26 -4.10 -20.94 7.57
C GLY A 26 -5.64 -21.01 7.62
N THR A 27 -6.27 -20.20 8.47
CA THR A 27 -7.73 -20.19 8.62
C THR A 27 -8.35 -19.50 7.42
N GLU A 28 -9.23 -20.19 6.72
CA GLU A 28 -10.04 -19.60 5.65
C GLU A 28 -11.31 -18.98 6.25
N VAL A 29 -11.58 -17.74 5.89
CA VAL A 29 -12.81 -17.03 6.28
C VAL A 29 -13.58 -16.62 5.02
N ALA A 30 -14.74 -15.98 5.20
CA ALA A 30 -15.51 -15.50 4.06
C ALA A 30 -14.68 -14.51 3.21
N PRO A 31 -14.73 -14.56 1.86
CA PRO A 31 -13.88 -13.75 0.99
C PRO A 31 -13.94 -12.23 1.25
N VAL A 32 -15.11 -11.73 1.65
CA VAL A 32 -15.28 -10.30 2.02
C VAL A 32 -14.49 -9.96 3.28
N VAL A 33 -14.41 -10.87 4.25
CA VAL A 33 -13.64 -10.68 5.48
C VAL A 33 -12.14 -10.69 5.17
N ASP A 34 -11.69 -11.60 4.30
CA ASP A 34 -10.29 -11.64 3.83
C ASP A 34 -9.91 -10.34 3.13
N LEU A 35 -10.77 -9.83 2.25
CA LEU A 35 -10.54 -8.55 1.56
C LEU A 35 -10.24 -7.42 2.56
N PHE A 36 -11.07 -7.27 3.60
CA PHE A 36 -10.88 -6.21 4.59
C PHE A 36 -9.66 -6.48 5.50
N ALA A 37 -9.42 -7.72 5.89
CA ALA A 37 -8.29 -8.07 6.75
C ALA A 37 -6.96 -7.82 6.04
N PHE A 38 -6.75 -8.42 4.86
CA PHE A 38 -5.51 -8.27 4.10
C PHE A 38 -5.35 -6.87 3.49
N GLY A 39 -6.43 -6.30 2.97
CA GLY A 39 -6.42 -4.91 2.46
C GLY A 39 -6.08 -3.90 3.56
N GLY A 40 -6.68 -4.04 4.74
CA GLY A 40 -6.37 -3.21 5.91
C GLY A 40 -4.91 -3.36 6.34
N ALA A 41 -4.37 -4.57 6.34
CA ALA A 41 -2.96 -4.81 6.65
C ALA A 41 -2.01 -4.17 5.64
N ILE A 42 -2.32 -4.23 4.34
CA ILE A 42 -1.54 -3.57 3.27
C ILE A 42 -1.52 -2.05 3.49
N VAL A 43 -2.68 -1.43 3.78
CA VAL A 43 -2.77 0.00 4.06
C VAL A 43 -1.98 0.36 5.32
N ALA A 44 -2.12 -0.41 6.40
CA ALA A 44 -1.36 -0.18 7.64
C ALA A 44 0.15 -0.28 7.42
N ALA A 45 0.61 -1.26 6.63
CA ALA A 45 2.01 -1.41 6.26
C ALA A 45 2.52 -0.23 5.43
N ALA A 46 1.71 0.29 4.48
CA ALA A 46 2.07 1.46 3.69
C ALA A 46 2.35 2.70 4.56
N PHE A 47 1.53 2.95 5.59
CA PHE A 47 1.78 4.04 6.54
C PHE A 47 3.07 3.83 7.33
N LEU A 48 3.32 2.61 7.83
CA LEU A 48 4.55 2.30 8.57
C LEU A 48 5.79 2.48 7.69
N LEU A 49 5.74 2.04 6.42
CA LEU A 49 6.82 2.21 5.46
C LEU A 49 7.05 3.68 5.10
N ALA A 50 5.99 4.48 4.92
CA ALA A 50 6.10 5.91 4.68
C ALA A 50 6.79 6.63 5.85
N TRP A 51 6.41 6.33 7.09
CA TRP A 51 7.08 6.91 8.27
C TRP A 51 8.53 6.43 8.43
N ALA A 52 8.82 5.18 8.10
CA ALA A 52 10.19 4.68 8.07
C ALA A 52 11.03 5.41 7.00
N ALA A 53 10.44 5.66 5.83
CA ALA A 53 11.08 6.43 4.76
C ALA A 53 11.37 7.86 5.21
N GLU A 54 10.39 8.56 5.78
CA GLU A 54 10.53 9.91 6.36
C GLU A 54 11.64 9.98 7.42
N ALA A 55 11.72 8.98 8.30
CA ALA A 55 12.79 8.90 9.28
C ALA A 55 14.16 8.74 8.61
N ALA A 56 14.26 7.87 7.60
CA ALA A 56 15.49 7.62 6.85
C ALA A 56 15.95 8.82 6.00
N GLN A 57 15.05 9.74 5.62
CA GLN A 57 15.43 10.95 4.88
C GLN A 57 16.45 11.81 5.60
N LYS A 58 16.54 11.71 6.94
CA LYS A 58 17.50 12.46 7.74
C LYS A 58 18.95 12.01 7.51
N ASP A 59 19.14 10.80 6.99
CA ASP A 59 20.43 10.14 6.86
C ASP A 59 20.92 10.04 5.41
N ILE A 60 20.15 10.55 4.44
CA ILE A 60 20.44 10.44 2.99
C ILE A 60 20.26 11.77 2.26
N SER A 61 20.72 11.84 1.00
CA SER A 61 20.59 13.06 0.19
C SER A 61 19.12 13.38 -0.12
N GLY A 62 18.77 14.67 -0.15
CA GLY A 62 17.38 15.12 -0.32
C GLY A 62 16.71 14.61 -1.62
N ALA A 63 17.45 14.57 -2.73
CA ALA A 63 16.92 14.04 -3.99
C ALA A 63 16.63 12.54 -3.92
N LEU A 64 17.52 11.76 -3.29
CA LEU A 64 17.33 10.33 -3.07
C LEU A 64 16.15 10.06 -2.12
N ALA A 65 16.04 10.87 -1.06
CA ALA A 65 14.93 10.81 -0.11
C ALA A 65 13.56 11.01 -0.76
N ILE A 66 13.42 11.99 -1.64
CA ILE A 66 12.16 12.26 -2.35
C ILE A 66 11.83 11.12 -3.30
N ALA A 67 12.81 10.62 -4.06
CA ALA A 67 12.60 9.50 -4.99
C ALA A 67 12.17 8.22 -4.26
N LEU A 68 12.82 7.89 -3.14
CA LEU A 68 12.47 6.72 -2.33
C LEU A 68 11.10 6.88 -1.68
N LEU A 69 10.78 8.06 -1.15
CA LEU A 69 9.47 8.32 -0.56
C LEU A 69 8.35 8.17 -1.60
N ALA A 70 8.55 8.70 -2.81
CA ALA A 70 7.61 8.55 -3.91
C ALA A 70 7.38 7.09 -4.29
N LEU A 71 8.45 6.28 -4.38
CA LEU A 71 8.35 4.84 -4.66
C LEU A 71 7.63 4.08 -3.54
N ILE A 72 8.00 4.36 -2.28
CA ILE A 72 7.42 3.68 -1.11
C ILE A 72 5.93 4.01 -0.98
N ALA A 73 5.53 5.25 -1.30
CA ALA A 73 4.12 5.67 -1.24
C ALA A 73 3.21 4.86 -2.18
N VAL A 74 3.75 4.32 -3.28
CA VAL A 74 2.99 3.51 -4.26
C VAL A 74 3.35 2.02 -4.20
N LEU A 75 4.14 1.60 -3.20
CA LEU A 75 4.59 0.21 -3.06
C LEU A 75 3.45 -0.81 -2.96
N PRO A 76 2.32 -0.54 -2.28
CA PRO A 76 1.16 -1.42 -2.29
C PRO A 76 0.63 -1.73 -3.68
N GLU A 77 0.63 -0.74 -4.57
CA GLU A 77 0.18 -0.90 -5.95
C GLU A 77 1.12 -1.81 -6.71
N TYR A 78 2.43 -1.60 -6.58
CA TYR A 78 3.44 -2.48 -7.18
C TYR A 78 3.33 -3.92 -6.65
N ALA A 79 3.02 -4.11 -5.36
CA ALA A 79 2.87 -5.45 -4.80
C ALA A 79 1.71 -6.22 -5.43
N VAL A 80 0.57 -5.56 -5.64
CA VAL A 80 -0.63 -6.15 -6.27
C VAL A 80 -0.38 -6.39 -7.77
N ASP A 81 0.19 -5.41 -8.46
CA ASP A 81 0.45 -5.53 -9.90
C ASP A 81 1.48 -6.63 -10.21
N LEU A 82 2.54 -6.73 -9.40
CA LEU A 82 3.52 -7.80 -9.50
C LEU A 82 2.91 -9.17 -9.21
N PHE A 83 1.95 -9.26 -8.28
CA PHE A 83 1.23 -10.51 -8.02
C PHE A 83 0.43 -10.96 -9.26
N TYR A 84 -0.33 -10.06 -9.90
CA TYR A 84 -1.07 -10.39 -11.10
C TYR A 84 -0.15 -10.74 -12.28
N ALA A 85 0.90 -9.96 -12.49
CA ALA A 85 1.88 -10.23 -13.54
C ALA A 85 2.57 -11.59 -13.32
N PHE A 86 2.98 -11.90 -12.09
CA PHE A 86 3.59 -13.19 -11.75
C PHE A 86 2.61 -14.34 -11.96
N ARG A 87 1.35 -14.21 -11.50
CA ARG A 87 0.32 -15.24 -11.69
C ARG A 87 -0.01 -15.49 -13.15
N SER A 88 0.02 -14.45 -13.99
CA SER A 88 -0.25 -14.58 -15.43
C SER A 88 0.74 -15.48 -16.18
N GLY A 89 1.93 -15.71 -15.64
CA GLY A 89 2.90 -16.65 -16.21
C GLY A 89 2.44 -18.11 -16.09
N SER A 90 1.57 -18.42 -15.13
CA SER A 90 1.03 -19.78 -14.89
C SER A 90 -0.46 -19.91 -15.22
N ASP A 91 -1.20 -18.80 -15.17
CA ASP A 91 -2.65 -18.76 -15.31
C ASP A 91 -3.04 -17.58 -16.23
N PRO A 92 -3.36 -17.84 -17.52
CA PRO A 92 -3.65 -16.80 -18.50
C PRO A 92 -4.79 -15.85 -18.13
N ASP A 93 -5.72 -16.26 -17.25
CA ASP A 93 -6.84 -15.40 -16.83
C ASP A 93 -6.35 -14.13 -16.10
N TYR A 94 -5.18 -14.20 -15.47
CA TYR A 94 -4.55 -13.07 -14.78
C TYR A 94 -3.91 -12.04 -15.70
N LEU A 95 -3.72 -12.35 -17.00
CA LEU A 95 -3.11 -11.43 -17.96
C LEU A 95 -3.89 -10.13 -18.07
N HIS A 96 -5.21 -10.23 -18.14
CA HIS A 96 -6.09 -9.07 -18.22
C HIS A 96 -6.12 -8.28 -16.91
N PHE A 97 -5.97 -8.95 -15.76
CA PHE A 97 -5.92 -8.27 -14.46
C PHE A 97 -4.68 -7.42 -14.29
N ALA A 98 -3.50 -7.92 -14.71
CA ALA A 98 -2.27 -7.12 -14.67
C ALA A 98 -2.40 -5.84 -15.52
N ALA A 99 -2.85 -5.96 -16.77
CA ALA A 99 -3.03 -4.80 -17.65
C ALA A 99 -4.11 -3.84 -17.14
N ALA A 100 -5.23 -4.35 -16.64
CA ALA A 100 -6.32 -3.55 -16.10
C ALA A 100 -5.92 -2.81 -14.81
N ASN A 101 -5.17 -3.47 -13.92
CA ASN A 101 -4.69 -2.89 -12.68
C ASN A 101 -3.72 -1.73 -12.96
N MET A 102 -2.66 -1.98 -13.73
CA MET A 102 -1.65 -0.96 -14.09
C MET A 102 -2.27 0.26 -14.80
N THR A 103 -3.18 0.04 -15.76
CA THR A 103 -3.83 1.16 -16.47
C THR A 103 -4.87 1.87 -15.61
N GLY A 104 -5.60 1.12 -14.77
CA GLY A 104 -6.59 1.66 -13.83
C GLY A 104 -5.96 2.57 -12.79
N SER A 105 -4.87 2.14 -12.16
CA SER A 105 -4.15 2.94 -11.17
C SER A 105 -3.61 4.25 -11.74
N ASN A 106 -3.00 4.22 -12.92
CA ASN A 106 -2.53 5.44 -13.59
C ASN A 106 -3.67 6.42 -13.91
N ARG A 107 -4.82 5.90 -14.38
CA ARG A 107 -6.01 6.72 -14.66
C ARG A 107 -6.60 7.29 -13.37
N LEU A 108 -6.61 6.52 -12.28
CA LEU A 108 -7.12 6.97 -10.99
C LEU A 108 -6.21 8.05 -10.39
N LEU A 109 -4.88 7.87 -10.45
CA LEU A 109 -3.92 8.86 -9.96
C LEU A 109 -4.05 10.19 -10.72
N LEU A 110 -4.02 10.15 -12.05
CA LEU A 110 -4.04 11.36 -12.89
C LEU A 110 -5.44 11.97 -13.00
N GLY A 111 -6.47 11.13 -13.10
CA GLY A 111 -7.85 11.57 -13.33
C GLY A 111 -8.62 11.92 -12.05
N PHE A 112 -8.23 11.36 -10.90
CA PHE A 112 -8.90 11.63 -9.62
C PHE A 112 -7.94 12.16 -8.57
N GLY A 113 -6.82 11.47 -8.31
CA GLY A 113 -5.88 11.82 -7.25
C GLY A 113 -5.32 13.23 -7.39
N TRP A 114 -4.72 13.56 -8.54
CA TRP A 114 -4.14 14.88 -8.80
C TRP A 114 -5.18 16.01 -8.77
N PRO A 115 -6.32 15.92 -9.49
CA PRO A 115 -7.37 16.94 -9.40
C PRO A 115 -7.90 17.14 -7.99
N LEU A 116 -8.10 16.06 -7.21
CA LEU A 116 -8.59 16.16 -5.84
C LEU A 116 -7.61 16.94 -4.95
N VAL A 117 -6.31 16.66 -5.04
CA VAL A 117 -5.28 17.39 -4.29
C VAL A 117 -5.30 18.88 -4.65
N VAL A 118 -5.41 19.21 -5.95
CA VAL A 118 -5.48 20.61 -6.40
C VAL A 118 -6.74 21.30 -5.88
N ILE A 119 -7.90 20.65 -5.95
CA ILE A 119 -9.15 21.21 -5.43
C ILE A 119 -9.01 21.51 -3.94
N ILE A 120 -8.52 20.55 -3.14
CA ILE A 120 -8.33 20.74 -1.70
C ILE A 120 -7.32 21.87 -1.41
N ALA A 121 -6.27 22.00 -2.23
CA ALA A 121 -5.27 23.05 -2.04
C ALA A 121 -5.78 24.47 -2.40
N LEU A 122 -6.84 24.57 -3.19
CA LEU A 122 -7.45 25.85 -3.61
C LEU A 122 -8.67 26.25 -2.77
N LEU A 123 -9.17 25.35 -1.92
CA LEU A 123 -10.24 25.60 -0.94
C LEU A 123 -9.65 26.15 0.37
#